data_AF-A0A936ICE8-F1
#
_entry.id   AF-A0A936ICE8-F1
#
_cell.length_a   1.000
_cell.length_b   1.000
_cell.length_c   1.000
_cell.angle_alpha   90.00
_cell.angle_beta   90.00
_cell.angle_gamma   90.00
#
_symmetry.space_group_name_H-M   'P 1'
#
loop_
_entity.id
_entity.type
_entity.pdbx_description
1 polymer ?
#
loop_
_entity_poly.entity_id
_entity_poly.type
_entity_poly.pdbx_seq_one_letter_code
_entity_poly.pdbx_strand_id
1 'polypeptide(L)'
;MYTAGCWVSDRNFQRMPNGTINQGEGHDLSCSNGDYRISFGTLILNQTNQKNYIVLHKFKEFVQDSLSIIAVTKLLYSIADTSLNNGFGDLTQKNQLAIDRYLSASDLTAVRHANGRDWWVVCPGRANNSYFTVLFTENGPLPYREQKNRNRFLLSR
;
A
#
# COMPACT_ATOMS: atom_id res chain seq x y z
N MET A 1 -6.63 11.84 9.23
CA MET A 1 -6.91 10.63 8.43
C MET A 1 -5.87 9.58 8.77
N TYR A 2 -6.28 8.35 9.03
CA TYR A 2 -5.38 7.22 9.29
C TYR A 2 -6.05 5.91 8.85
N THR A 3 -5.28 4.83 8.78
CA THR A 3 -5.82 3.50 8.49
C THR A 3 -4.94 2.41 9.08
N ALA A 4 -5.58 1.38 9.59
CA ALA A 4 -4.98 0.10 9.95
C ALA A 4 -5.26 -0.98 8.88
N GLY A 5 -5.63 -0.59 7.66
CA GLY A 5 -5.82 -1.48 6.53
C GLY A 5 -7.21 -2.13 6.40
N CYS A 6 -8.14 -1.95 7.35
CA CYS A 6 -9.54 -2.39 7.22
C CYS A 6 -10.42 -1.30 6.61
N TRP A 7 -10.25 -0.08 7.09
CA TRP A 7 -10.93 1.10 6.57
C TRP A 7 -10.03 2.32 6.74
N VAL A 8 -10.32 3.36 5.98
CA VAL A 8 -9.75 4.69 6.17
C VAL A 8 -10.66 5.48 7.11
N SER A 9 -10.08 6.01 8.18
CA SER A 9 -10.76 6.83 9.16
C SER A 9 -10.40 8.30 8.98
N ASP A 10 -11.36 9.17 9.30
CA ASP A 10 -11.22 10.62 9.27
C ASP A 10 -10.40 11.15 10.48
N ARG A 11 -10.46 12.47 10.71
CA ARG A 11 -9.79 13.13 11.84
C ARG A 11 -10.48 12.93 13.20
N ASN A 12 -11.73 12.49 13.20
CA ASN A 12 -12.55 12.23 14.39
C ASN A 12 -12.60 10.73 14.73
N PHE A 13 -11.69 9.93 14.15
CA PHE A 13 -11.64 8.47 14.31
C PHE A 13 -12.88 7.74 13.78
N GLN A 14 -13.71 8.42 12.98
CA GLN A 14 -14.86 7.81 12.33
C GLN A 14 -14.45 7.23 10.98
N ARG A 15 -15.11 6.14 10.59
CA ARG A 15 -14.87 5.53 9.27
C ARG A 15 -15.36 6.48 8.19
N MET A 16 -14.56 6.69 7.16
CA MET A 16 -15.07 7.35 5.95
C MET A 16 -16.20 6.50 5.35
N PRO A 17 -17.29 7.08 4.82
CA PRO A 17 -18.44 6.31 4.34
C PRO A 17 -18.10 5.26 3.28
N ASN A 18 -17.25 5.60 2.30
CA ASN A 18 -16.70 4.67 1.32
C ASN A 18 -15.29 4.18 1.70
N GLY A 19 -14.94 4.25 2.99
CA GLY A 19 -13.60 4.05 3.52
C GLY A 19 -13.13 2.61 3.62
N THR A 20 -13.98 1.61 3.40
CA THR A 20 -13.61 0.19 3.52
C THR A 20 -12.63 -0.22 2.41
N ILE A 21 -11.49 -0.79 2.80
CA ILE A 21 -10.40 -1.21 1.90
C ILE A 21 -9.99 -2.66 2.18
N ASN A 22 -9.18 -3.24 1.28
CA ASN A 22 -8.71 -4.62 1.37
C ASN A 22 -9.83 -5.69 1.38
N GLN A 23 -11.00 -5.42 0.81
CA GLN A 23 -12.14 -6.34 0.84
C GLN A 23 -11.79 -7.71 0.26
N GLY A 24 -12.21 -8.77 0.95
CA GLY A 24 -11.90 -10.17 0.63
C GLY A 24 -11.63 -10.98 1.89
N GLU A 25 -11.28 -12.25 1.73
CA GLU A 25 -11.17 -13.20 2.86
C GLU A 25 -10.17 -12.74 3.94
N GLY A 26 -9.06 -12.12 3.54
CA GLY A 26 -8.08 -11.56 4.48
C GLY A 26 -8.64 -10.43 5.34
N HIS A 27 -9.57 -9.63 4.81
CA HIS A 27 -10.30 -8.59 5.53
C HIS A 27 -11.33 -9.22 6.46
N ASP A 28 -12.13 -10.16 5.98
CA ASP A 28 -13.17 -10.81 6.80
C ASP A 28 -12.56 -11.52 8.02
N LEU A 29 -11.38 -12.14 7.83
CA LEU A 29 -10.62 -12.76 8.92
C LEU A 29 -10.10 -11.76 9.96
N SER A 30 -9.61 -10.60 9.52
CA SER A 30 -8.82 -9.70 10.40
C SER A 30 -9.65 -8.55 10.96
N CYS A 31 -10.51 -7.96 10.14
CA CYS A 31 -11.21 -6.72 10.42
C CYS A 31 -12.38 -6.88 11.40
N SER A 32 -12.85 -8.11 11.62
CA SER A 32 -13.70 -8.47 12.76
C SER A 32 -13.05 -8.11 14.10
N ASN A 33 -11.71 -8.13 14.18
CA ASN A 33 -10.94 -7.75 15.36
C ASN A 33 -10.44 -6.28 15.32
N GLY A 34 -10.87 -5.50 14.32
CA GLY A 34 -10.59 -4.07 14.23
C GLY A 34 -9.28 -3.66 13.53
N ASP A 35 -8.44 -4.59 13.09
CA ASP A 35 -7.14 -4.31 12.46
C ASP A 35 -6.80 -5.30 11.34
N TYR A 36 -6.26 -4.79 10.23
CA TYR A 36 -5.73 -5.60 9.14
C TYR A 36 -4.28 -5.94 9.45
N ARG A 37 -4.09 -7.02 10.22
CA ARG A 37 -2.81 -7.48 10.79
C ARG A 37 -1.69 -7.66 9.75
N ILE A 38 -1.03 -6.57 9.37
CA ILE A 38 0.18 -6.46 8.54
C ILE A 38 0.98 -5.27 9.07
N SER A 39 2.07 -5.54 9.78
CA SER A 39 2.96 -4.50 10.31
C SER A 39 3.59 -3.70 9.18
N PHE A 40 3.61 -2.37 9.31
CA PHE A 40 4.19 -1.47 8.30
C PHE A 40 3.66 -1.73 6.87
N GLY A 41 2.38 -2.14 6.78
CA GLY A 41 1.71 -2.51 5.53
C GLY A 41 0.91 -1.38 4.87
N THR A 42 0.82 -0.21 5.50
CA THR A 42 0.07 0.94 5.00
C THR A 42 0.93 2.20 4.97
N LEU A 43 0.69 3.07 3.99
CA LEU A 43 1.25 4.42 3.91
C LEU A 43 0.19 5.39 3.42
N ILE A 44 0.24 6.63 3.89
CA ILE A 44 -0.59 7.73 3.37
C ILE A 44 0.36 8.79 2.83
N LEU A 45 0.25 9.06 1.53
CA LEU A 45 1.10 10.00 0.81
C LEU A 45 0.25 11.17 0.32
N ASN A 46 0.69 12.40 0.54
CA ASN A 46 -0.02 13.57 0.02
C ASN A 46 0.25 13.75 -1.48
N GLN A 47 -0.75 14.24 -2.20
CA GLN A 47 -0.56 14.78 -3.56
C GLN A 47 -0.40 16.30 -3.49
N THR A 48 0.21 16.90 -4.51
CA THR A 48 0.47 18.35 -4.57
C THR A 48 -0.77 19.22 -4.41
N ASN A 49 -1.97 18.71 -4.76
CA ASN A 49 -3.23 19.45 -4.64
C ASN A 49 -3.77 19.58 -3.19
N GLN A 50 -2.99 19.23 -2.16
CA GLN A 50 -3.25 19.35 -0.71
C GLN A 50 -4.50 18.66 -0.15
N LYS A 51 -5.50 18.37 -0.99
CA LYS A 51 -6.80 17.78 -0.61
C LYS A 51 -6.86 16.28 -0.88
N ASN A 52 -6.03 15.79 -1.80
CA ASN A 52 -5.99 14.38 -2.20
C ASN A 52 -4.78 13.67 -1.61
N TYR A 53 -5.02 12.44 -1.18
CA TYR A 53 -4.02 11.57 -0.58
C TYR A 53 -4.10 10.18 -1.23
N ILE A 54 -2.93 9.60 -1.48
CA ILE A 54 -2.78 8.21 -1.90
C ILE A 54 -2.67 7.38 -0.62
N VAL A 55 -3.61 6.46 -0.43
CA VAL A 55 -3.57 5.48 0.66
C VAL A 55 -3.06 4.17 0.07
N LEU A 56 -1.82 3.80 0.38
CA LEU A 56 -1.23 2.53 0.00
C LEU A 56 -1.51 1.50 1.09
N HIS A 57 -1.86 0.29 0.69
CA HIS A 57 -2.16 -0.79 1.61
C HIS A 57 -1.81 -2.15 0.99
N LYS A 58 -1.10 -2.98 1.77
CA LYS A 58 -0.80 -4.37 1.41
C LYS A 58 -2.07 -5.20 1.52
N PHE A 59 -2.25 -6.12 0.58
CA PHE A 59 -3.38 -7.04 0.52
C PHE A 59 -2.88 -8.48 0.68
N LYS A 60 -3.51 -9.22 1.59
CA LYS A 60 -3.22 -10.63 1.86
C LYS A 60 -4.35 -11.54 1.41
N GLU A 61 -3.95 -12.69 0.87
CA GLU A 61 -4.84 -13.74 0.37
C GLU A 61 -4.48 -15.07 1.03
N PHE A 62 -5.44 -15.99 1.07
CA PHE A 62 -5.16 -17.39 1.38
C PHE A 62 -4.43 -18.00 0.19
N VAL A 63 -3.17 -18.32 0.40
CA VAL A 63 -2.31 -18.98 -0.59
C VAL A 63 -1.65 -20.13 0.14
N GLN A 64 -2.00 -21.34 -0.24
CA GLN A 64 -1.34 -22.54 0.25
C GLN A 64 -0.07 -22.76 -0.57
N ASP A 65 1.08 -22.37 -0.02
CA ASP A 65 2.40 -22.63 -0.60
C ASP A 65 3.37 -23.24 0.43
N SER A 66 4.62 -23.41 0.06
CA SER A 66 5.64 -24.00 0.94
C SER A 66 6.03 -23.11 2.13
N LEU A 67 5.62 -21.84 2.14
CA LEU A 67 6.03 -20.84 3.13
C LEU A 67 4.89 -20.47 4.09
N SER A 68 3.63 -20.50 3.66
CA SER A 68 2.48 -20.15 4.50
C SER A 68 1.14 -20.65 3.94
N ILE A 69 0.09 -20.43 4.73
CA ILE A 69 -1.32 -20.49 4.28
C ILE A 69 -1.92 -19.12 3.92
N ILE A 70 -1.25 -18.02 4.30
CA ILE A 70 -1.66 -16.63 4.03
C ILE A 70 -0.44 -15.84 3.59
N ALA A 71 -0.55 -15.16 2.45
CA ALA A 71 0.55 -14.40 1.86
C ALA A 71 0.10 -12.98 1.49
N VAL A 72 1.02 -12.02 1.54
CA VAL A 72 0.81 -10.71 0.88
C VAL A 72 1.11 -10.87 -0.59
N THR A 73 0.11 -10.63 -1.42
CA THR A 73 0.14 -10.89 -2.86
C THR A 73 0.01 -9.63 -3.70
N LYS A 74 -0.50 -8.55 -3.11
CA LYS A 74 -0.71 -7.29 -3.83
C LYS A 74 -0.33 -6.10 -2.96
N LEU A 75 0.17 -5.06 -3.62
CA LEU A 75 0.12 -3.70 -3.10
C LEU A 75 -1.02 -3.01 -3.82
N LEU A 76 -2.01 -2.56 -3.05
CA LEU A 76 -3.14 -1.80 -3.52
C LEU A 76 -2.99 -0.33 -3.13
N TYR A 77 -3.71 0.52 -3.84
CA TYR A 77 -3.85 1.92 -3.49
C TYR A 77 -5.31 2.38 -3.57
N SER A 78 -5.60 3.43 -2.83
CA SER A 78 -6.88 4.14 -2.84
C SER A 78 -6.58 5.65 -2.89
N ILE A 79 -7.53 6.44 -3.41
CA ILE A 79 -7.44 7.91 -3.42
C ILE A 79 -8.48 8.45 -2.44
N ALA A 80 -8.00 9.18 -1.44
CA ALA A 80 -8.83 9.88 -0.47
C ALA A 80 -8.88 11.37 -0.81
N ASP A 81 -10.08 11.93 -0.89
CA ASP A 81 -10.30 13.37 -1.01
C ASP A 81 -10.88 13.88 0.32
N THR A 82 -10.09 14.71 1.00
CA THR A 82 -10.42 15.29 2.31
C THR A 82 -11.49 16.38 2.28
N SER A 83 -11.88 16.86 1.09
CA SER A 83 -12.94 17.86 0.94
C SER A 83 -14.34 17.26 0.94
N LEU A 84 -14.46 15.95 0.68
CA LEU A 84 -15.73 15.23 0.69
C LEU A 84 -16.29 15.07 2.11
N ASN A 85 -17.53 14.57 2.20
CA ASN A 85 -18.20 14.28 3.46
C ASN A 85 -18.13 15.45 4.46
N ASN A 86 -18.52 16.66 4.02
CA ASN A 86 -18.47 17.89 4.83
C ASN A 86 -17.07 18.19 5.40
N GLY A 87 -16.00 17.87 4.66
CA GLY A 87 -14.62 18.06 5.09
C GLY A 87 -14.09 16.96 6.03
N PHE A 88 -14.82 15.86 6.22
CA PHE A 88 -14.32 14.66 6.91
C PHE A 88 -13.65 13.67 5.96
N GLY A 89 -13.78 13.89 4.66
CA GLY A 89 -13.14 13.14 3.60
C GLY A 89 -13.84 11.83 3.26
N ASP A 90 -13.56 11.34 2.06
CA ASP A 90 -14.01 10.03 1.60
C ASP A 90 -13.08 9.49 0.49
N LEU A 91 -13.22 8.21 0.16
CA LEU A 91 -12.48 7.58 -0.93
C LEU A 91 -13.19 7.76 -2.28
N THR A 92 -12.48 8.35 -3.25
CA THR A 92 -12.94 8.51 -4.64
C THR A 92 -12.55 7.33 -5.52
N GLN A 93 -11.45 6.65 -5.17
CA GLN A 93 -11.02 5.39 -5.77
C GLN A 93 -10.54 4.47 -4.66
N LYS A 94 -10.80 3.17 -4.77
CA LYS A 94 -10.39 2.20 -3.75
C LYS A 94 -9.89 0.89 -4.36
N ASN A 95 -8.96 0.25 -3.65
CA ASN A 95 -8.45 -1.10 -3.97
C ASN A 95 -7.90 -1.24 -5.40
N GLN A 96 -7.29 -0.17 -5.93
CA GLN A 96 -6.67 -0.18 -7.25
C GLN A 96 -5.31 -0.88 -7.17
N LEU A 97 -4.95 -1.62 -8.21
CA LEU A 97 -3.74 -2.44 -8.22
C LEU A 97 -2.50 -1.58 -8.52
N ALA A 98 -1.47 -1.65 -7.66
CA ALA A 98 -0.16 -1.06 -7.93
C ALA A 98 0.90 -2.14 -8.24
N ILE A 99 0.89 -3.24 -7.49
CA ILE A 99 1.83 -4.36 -7.64
C ILE A 99 1.08 -5.68 -7.44
N ASP A 100 1.33 -6.66 -8.30
CA ASP A 100 0.76 -8.00 -8.23
C ASP A 100 1.87 -9.06 -8.20
N ARG A 101 2.39 -9.31 -7.00
CA ARG A 101 3.53 -10.19 -6.71
C ARG A 101 3.48 -10.67 -5.25
N TYR A 102 4.14 -11.78 -4.94
CA TYR A 102 4.39 -12.11 -3.53
C TYR A 102 5.35 -11.08 -2.90
N LEU A 103 4.84 -10.33 -1.92
CA LEU A 103 5.54 -9.24 -1.23
C LEU A 103 5.90 -9.65 0.20
N SER A 104 6.90 -8.98 0.76
CA SER A 104 7.15 -9.02 2.21
C SER A 104 5.91 -8.59 2.98
N ALA A 105 5.71 -9.12 4.19
CA ALA A 105 4.63 -8.69 5.09
C ALA A 105 4.95 -7.40 5.86
N SER A 106 6.07 -6.74 5.57
CA SER A 106 6.54 -5.49 6.19
C SER A 106 7.21 -4.58 5.16
N ASP A 107 7.78 -3.46 5.63
CA ASP A 107 8.81 -2.68 4.94
C ASP A 107 8.31 -1.98 3.67
N LEU A 108 7.02 -1.60 3.65
CA LEU A 108 6.52 -0.66 2.65
C LEU A 108 7.11 0.72 2.95
N THR A 109 7.82 1.30 1.98
CA THR A 109 8.42 2.63 2.15
C THR A 109 8.20 3.48 0.91
N ALA A 110 8.29 4.80 1.08
CA ALA A 110 8.18 5.76 -0.01
C ALA A 110 9.08 6.97 0.24
N VAL A 111 9.52 7.58 -0.86
CA VAL A 111 10.30 8.83 -0.85
C VAL A 111 9.80 9.75 -1.95
N ARG A 112 9.84 11.06 -1.71
CA ARG A 112 9.46 12.05 -2.72
C ARG A 112 10.40 11.97 -3.92
N HIS A 113 9.84 12.02 -5.12
CA HIS A 113 10.59 12.20 -6.35
C HIS A 113 11.24 13.59 -6.41
N ALA A 114 12.35 13.73 -7.13
CA ALA A 114 13.07 15.01 -7.28
C ALA A 114 12.25 16.16 -7.89
N ASN A 115 11.09 15.86 -8.50
CA ASN A 115 10.18 16.87 -9.05
C ASN A 115 9.25 17.49 -7.99
N GLY A 116 9.36 17.08 -6.71
CA GLY A 116 8.59 17.61 -5.60
C GLY A 116 7.12 17.21 -5.56
N ARG A 117 6.63 16.46 -6.56
CA ARG A 117 5.22 16.07 -6.71
C ARG A 117 5.00 14.58 -6.54
N ASP A 118 5.80 13.80 -7.24
CA ASP A 118 5.60 12.37 -7.38
C ASP A 118 6.26 11.61 -6.22
N TRP A 119 5.92 10.33 -6.09
CA TRP A 119 6.48 9.46 -5.06
C TRP A 119 7.06 8.20 -5.66
N TRP A 120 8.30 7.90 -5.26
CA TRP A 120 8.83 6.55 -5.39
C TRP A 120 8.32 5.72 -4.23
N VAL A 121 7.67 4.59 -4.52
CA VAL A 121 7.24 3.59 -3.55
C VAL A 121 8.06 2.33 -3.78
N VAL A 122 8.62 1.78 -2.71
CA VAL A 122 9.43 0.56 -2.74
C VAL A 122 8.79 -0.47 -1.83
N CYS A 123 8.62 -1.68 -2.36
CA CYS A 123 8.06 -2.82 -1.64
C CYS A 123 8.94 -4.06 -1.84
N PRO A 124 9.52 -4.63 -0.78
CA PRO A 124 10.32 -5.85 -0.90
C PRO A 124 9.47 -7.05 -1.29
N GLY A 125 10.07 -7.98 -2.04
CA GLY A 125 9.51 -9.27 -2.37
C GLY A 125 9.51 -10.22 -1.18
N ARG A 126 8.66 -11.25 -1.26
CA ARG A 126 8.52 -12.25 -0.20
C ARG A 126 9.71 -13.21 -0.18
N ALA A 127 10.45 -13.23 0.93
CA ALA A 127 11.53 -14.19 1.18
C ALA A 127 12.53 -14.32 0.02
N ASN A 128 12.81 -13.22 -0.67
CA ASN A 128 13.71 -13.16 -1.82
C ASN A 128 14.48 -11.83 -1.83
N ASN A 129 15.37 -11.67 -2.82
CA ASN A 129 16.19 -10.47 -3.00
C ASN A 129 15.59 -9.49 -4.02
N SER A 130 14.31 -9.60 -4.34
CA SER A 130 13.62 -8.70 -5.27
C SER A 130 13.02 -7.51 -4.51
N TYR A 131 13.09 -6.35 -5.13
CA TYR A 131 12.44 -5.12 -4.68
C TYR A 131 11.61 -4.57 -5.83
N PHE A 132 10.34 -4.28 -5.55
CA PHE A 132 9.41 -3.73 -6.53
C PHE A 132 9.27 -2.24 -6.30
N THR A 133 9.55 -1.45 -7.33
CA THR A 133 9.53 0.01 -7.27
C THR A 133 8.46 0.57 -8.20
N VAL A 134 7.67 1.52 -7.71
CA VAL A 134 6.57 2.17 -8.45
C VAL A 134 6.74 3.68 -8.36
N LEU A 135 6.59 4.38 -9.48
CA LEU A 135 6.46 5.84 -9.48
C LEU A 135 4.97 6.19 -9.46
N PHE A 136 4.51 6.83 -8.40
CA PHE A 136 3.17 7.41 -8.32
C PHE A 136 3.20 8.84 -8.80
N THR A 137 2.51 9.09 -9.92
CA THR A 137 2.36 10.41 -10.54
C THR A 137 0.97 10.99 -10.26
N GLU A 138 0.71 12.20 -10.72
CA GLU A 138 -0.63 12.80 -10.70
C GLU A 138 -1.67 12.00 -11.51
N ASN A 139 -1.23 11.26 -12.53
CA ASN A 139 -2.08 10.42 -13.37
C ASN A 139 -2.22 8.98 -12.84
N GLY A 140 -1.61 8.66 -11.69
CA GLY A 140 -1.59 7.32 -11.10
C GLY A 140 -0.22 6.65 -11.15
N PRO A 141 -0.15 5.36 -10.74
CA PRO A 141 1.10 4.60 -10.73
C PRO A 141 1.53 4.22 -12.15
N LEU A 142 2.82 4.38 -12.43
CA LEU A 142 3.46 3.75 -13.59
C LEU A 142 3.65 2.24 -13.33
N PRO A 143 3.86 1.42 -14.37
CA PRO A 143 4.20 0.01 -14.19
C PRO A 143 5.41 -0.17 -13.27
N TYR A 144 5.30 -1.10 -12.32
CA TYR A 144 6.37 -1.36 -11.37
C TYR A 144 7.60 -1.96 -12.06
N ARG A 145 8.78 -1.70 -11.49
CA ARG A 145 10.04 -2.31 -11.89
C ARG A 145 10.52 -3.26 -10.79
N GLU A 146 10.96 -4.44 -11.20
CA GLU A 146 11.63 -5.38 -10.30
C GLU A 146 13.15 -5.16 -10.36
N GLN A 147 13.75 -4.94 -9.20
CA GLN A 147 15.20 -4.92 -9.02
C GLN A 147 15.61 -6.09 -8.14
N LYS A 148 16.53 -6.92 -8.63
CA LYS A 148 17.15 -7.98 -7.82
C LYS A 148 18.45 -7.46 -7.21
N ASN A 149 18.58 -7.58 -5.90
CA ASN A 149 19.84 -7.28 -5.23
C ASN A 149 20.83 -8.41 -5.55
N ARG A 150 21.75 -8.16 -6.49
CA ARG A 150 22.82 -9.11 -6.80
C ARG A 150 23.92 -8.91 -5.77
N ASN A 151 24.16 -9.92 -4.93
CA ASN A 151 25.37 -10.00 -4.10
C ASN A 151 26.61 -10.10 -5.02
N ARG A 152 27.06 -8.98 -5.61
CA ARG A 152 28.43 -8.85 -6.10
C ARG A 152 29.27 -8.37 -4.93
N PHE A 153 29.66 -9.30 -4.06
CA PHE A 153 30.93 -9.13 -3.35
C PHE A 153 32.03 -9.22 -4.41
N LEU A 154 32.48 -8.07 -4.91
CA LEU A 154 33.74 -8.00 -5.62
C LEU A 154 34.85 -8.25 -4.60
N LEU A 155 35.18 -9.52 -4.38
CA LEU A 155 36.51 -9.89 -3.94
C LEU A 155 37.39 -9.93 -5.18
N SER A 156 37.85 -8.76 -5.64
CA SER A 156 39.07 -8.70 -6.45
C SER A 156 40.24 -8.62 -5.48
N ARG A 157 40.96 -9.73 -5.34
CA ARG A 157 42.36 -9.73 -4.92
C ARG A 157 43.22 -9.13 -6.03
#